data_AF-A0A4Y7S1Z3-F1
#
_entry.id   AF-A0A4Y7S1Z3-F1
#
_cell.length_a   1.000
_cell.length_b   1.000
_cell.length_c   1.000
_cell.angle_alpha   90.00
_cell.angle_beta   90.00
_cell.angle_gamma   90.00
#
_symmetry.space_group_name_H-M   'P 1'
#
loop_
_entity.id
_entity.type
_entity.pdbx_description
1 polymer ?
#
loop_
_entity_poly.entity_id
_entity_poly.type
_entity_poly.pdbx_seq_one_letter_code
_entity_poly.pdbx_strand_id
1 'polypeptide(L)'
;MTVRTGVSGLKYFGAQINPVTAHAGQEAVVFTHLRGGLQLSLNVTKADFDLVDRAQAGFNVQVGDIVKVFIMDDLTNDVDHNPILLQ
;
A
#
# COMPACT_ATOMS: atom_id res chain seq x y z
N MET A 1 -3.13 -2.54 -9.29
CA MET A 1 -2.25 -2.59 -10.48
C MET A 1 -1.94 -4.05 -10.82
N THR A 2 -1.81 -4.41 -12.10
CA THR A 2 -1.44 -5.78 -12.52
C THR A 2 -0.11 -5.75 -13.26
N VAL A 3 0.78 -6.70 -12.93
CA VAL A 3 2.11 -6.83 -13.53
C VAL A 3 1.97 -7.36 -14.96
N ARG A 4 2.48 -6.59 -15.93
CA ARG A 4 2.36 -6.88 -17.36
C ARG A 4 3.37 -7.94 -17.80
N THR A 5 3.12 -8.54 -18.96
CA THR A 5 4.05 -9.46 -19.62
C THR A 5 5.43 -8.82 -19.80
N GLY A 6 6.49 -9.61 -19.60
CA GLY A 6 7.88 -9.15 -19.71
C GLY A 6 8.44 -8.48 -18.45
N VAL A 7 7.63 -8.31 -17.39
CA VAL A 7 8.09 -7.80 -16.10
C VAL A 7 8.19 -8.93 -15.08
N SER A 8 9.37 -9.11 -14.50
CA SER A 8 9.62 -10.05 -13.41
C SER A 8 10.78 -9.59 -12.52
N GLY A 9 10.98 -10.24 -11.38
CA GLY A 9 12.04 -9.94 -10.44
C GLY A 9 11.66 -8.84 -9.44
N LEU A 10 12.65 -8.30 -8.72
CA LEU A 10 12.44 -7.19 -7.80
C LEU A 10 12.04 -5.92 -8.57
N LYS A 11 10.85 -5.40 -8.25
CA LYS A 11 10.31 -4.15 -8.78
C LYS A 11 9.74 -3.30 -7.66
N TYR A 12 9.79 -1.99 -7.86
CA TYR A 12 9.26 -1.01 -6.91
C TYR A 12 7.99 -0.38 -7.46
N PHE A 13 6.99 -0.25 -6.61
CA PHE A 13 5.67 0.30 -6.91
C PHE A 13 5.45 1.49 -6.00
N GLY A 14 5.17 2.64 -6.61
CA GLY A 14 4.90 3.89 -5.88
C GLY A 14 3.43 4.29 -5.98
N ALA A 15 2.92 4.92 -4.93
CA ALA A 15 1.67 5.64 -4.92
C ALA A 15 1.95 7.11 -4.61
N GLN A 16 1.38 8.01 -5.41
CA GLN A 16 1.32 9.44 -5.09
C GLN A 16 -0.02 9.70 -4.40
N ILE A 17 0.02 10.46 -3.31
CA ILE A 17 -1.07 10.64 -2.37
C ILE A 17 -1.41 12.12 -2.33
N ASN A 18 -2.63 12.44 -2.79
CA ASN A 18 -3.14 13.80 -2.80
C ASN A 18 -4.44 13.79 -1.98
N PRO A 19 -4.41 14.16 -0.70
CA PRO A 19 -5.61 14.18 0.14
C PRO A 19 -6.63 15.19 -0.39
N VAL A 20 -7.91 14.80 -0.42
CA VAL A 20 -9.03 15.70 -0.75
C VAL A 20 -9.28 16.66 0.42
N THR A 21 -9.18 16.13 1.64
CA THR A 21 -9.21 16.86 2.90
C THR A 21 -7.95 16.50 3.66
N ALA A 22 -7.18 17.50 4.07
CA ALA A 22 -5.97 17.30 4.87
C ALA A 22 -6.32 16.62 6.19
N HIS A 23 -5.47 15.70 6.64
CA HIS A 23 -5.65 14.96 7.86
C HIS A 23 -4.36 15.00 8.68
N ALA A 24 -4.42 15.69 9.81
CA ALA A 24 -3.26 15.85 10.67
C ALA A 24 -2.99 14.53 11.42
N GLY A 25 -1.83 13.94 11.21
CA GLY A 25 -1.44 12.71 11.88
C GLY A 25 -0.57 11.83 11.01
N GLN A 26 -0.43 10.57 11.41
CA GLN A 26 0.20 9.56 10.55
C GLN A 26 -0.89 8.65 10.00
N GLU A 27 -1.01 8.58 8.68
CA GLU A 27 -1.78 7.54 8.02
C GLU A 27 -0.87 6.35 7.67
N ALA A 28 -1.49 5.22 7.29
CA ALA A 28 -0.78 4.03 6.84
C ALA A 28 -1.12 3.71 5.38
N VAL A 29 -0.10 3.73 4.51
CA VAL A 29 -0.21 3.22 3.14
C VAL A 29 0.21 1.75 3.13
N VAL A 30 -0.72 0.89 2.72
CA VAL A 30 -0.56 -0.56 2.69
C VAL A 30 -0.48 -1.05 1.25
N PHE A 31 0.65 -1.65 0.89
CA PHE A 31 0.83 -2.36 -0.37
C PHE A 31 0.64 -3.86 -0.16
N THR A 32 -0.30 -4.46 -0.88
CA THR A 32 -0.56 -5.91 -0.86
C THR A 32 -0.16 -6.53 -2.18
N HIS A 33 0.72 -7.53 -2.14
CA HIS A 33 1.15 -8.30 -3.31
C HIS A 33 0.41 -9.63 -3.39
N LEU A 34 -0.31 -9.84 -4.49
CA LEU A 34 -1.18 -10.98 -4.74
C LEU A 34 -0.71 -11.77 -5.97
N ARG A 35 -0.79 -13.10 -5.92
CA ARG A 35 -0.62 -13.99 -7.08
C ARG A 35 -1.74 -15.03 -7.10
N GLY A 36 -2.50 -15.09 -8.20
CA GLY A 36 -3.62 -16.03 -8.32
C GLY A 36 -4.67 -15.84 -7.22
N GLY A 37 -4.85 -14.63 -6.70
CA GLY A 37 -5.76 -14.31 -5.59
C GLY A 37 -5.19 -14.52 -4.18
N LEU A 38 -4.02 -15.12 -4.03
CA LEU A 38 -3.36 -15.33 -2.73
C LEU A 38 -2.45 -14.17 -2.38
N GLN A 39 -2.50 -13.69 -1.13
CA GLN A 39 -1.55 -12.70 -0.61
C GLN A 39 -0.20 -13.35 -0.33
N LEU A 40 0.83 -12.89 -1.04
CA LEU A 40 2.21 -13.35 -0.88
C LEU A 40 2.97 -12.50 0.14
N SER A 41 2.74 -11.19 0.13
CA SER A 41 3.41 -10.26 1.02
C SER A 41 2.63 -8.97 1.18
N LEU A 42 3.02 -8.21 2.20
CA LEU A 42 2.48 -6.91 2.54
C LEU A 42 3.61 -5.99 2.99
N ASN A 43 3.55 -4.72 2.60
CA ASN A 43 4.45 -3.68 3.05
C ASN A 43 3.62 -2.47 3.50
N VAL A 44 4.03 -1.82 4.60
CA VAL A 44 3.32 -0.67 5.16
C VAL A 44 4.30 0.47 5.33
N THR A 45 3.90 1.65 4.88
CA THR A 45 4.58 2.92 5.17
C THR A 45 3.64 3.78 6.01
N LYS A 46 4.09 4.19 7.20
CA LYS A 46 3.39 5.18 8.02
C LYS A 46 4.08 6.53 7.88
N ALA A 47 3.32 7.58 7.58
CA ALA A 47 3.81 8.95 7.46
C ALA A 47 2.65 9.93 7.58
N ASP A 48 2.98 11.19 7.81
CA ASP A 48 2.05 12.30 7.62
C ASP A 48 2.00 12.64 6.14
N PHE A 49 0.92 12.24 5.44
CA PHE A 49 0.85 12.40 4.00
C PHE A 49 0.39 13.79 3.53
N ASP A 50 0.13 14.71 4.47
CA ASP A 50 0.04 16.14 4.17
C ASP A 50 1.44 16.75 3.99
N LEU A 51 2.47 16.16 4.62
CA LEU A 51 3.86 16.61 4.55
C LEU A 51 4.70 15.86 3.48
N VAL A 52 4.41 14.58 3.25
CA VAL A 52 5.05 13.78 2.20
C VAL A 52 4.01 13.16 1.28
N ASP A 53 4.14 13.29 -0.04
CA ASP A 53 3.08 12.91 -0.98
C ASP A 53 3.28 11.52 -1.62
N ARG A 54 4.25 10.72 -1.14
CA ARG A 54 4.65 9.47 -1.80
C ARG A 54 4.96 8.34 -0.83
N ALA A 55 4.48 7.15 -1.19
CA ALA A 55 4.87 5.88 -0.58
C ALA A 55 5.35 4.90 -1.66
N GLN A 56 6.29 4.02 -1.31
CA GLN A 56 6.83 3.03 -2.24
C GLN A 56 7.11 1.69 -1.55
N ALA A 57 6.82 0.60 -2.26
CA ALA A 57 7.13 -0.76 -1.80
C ALA A 57 7.79 -1.60 -2.91
N GLY A 58 8.74 -2.45 -2.52
CA GLY A 58 9.43 -3.38 -3.40
C GLY A 58 8.89 -4.81 -3.28
N PHE A 59 8.64 -5.47 -4.40
CA PHE A 59 8.18 -6.86 -4.45
C PHE A 59 8.91 -7.65 -5.52
N ASN A 60 9.13 -8.95 -5.26
CA ASN A 60 9.62 -9.87 -6.27
C ASN A 60 8.43 -10.42 -7.08
N VAL A 61 8.22 -9.89 -8.28
CA VAL A 61 6.99 -10.11 -9.04
C VAL A 61 7.14 -11.07 -10.22
N GLN A 62 6.01 -11.59 -10.66
CA GLN A 62 5.81 -12.32 -11.91
C GLN A 62 4.65 -11.70 -12.70
N VAL A 63 4.58 -12.01 -13.99
CA VAL A 63 3.45 -11.62 -14.84
C VAL A 63 2.12 -12.07 -14.23
N GLY A 64 1.13 -11.19 -14.23
CA GLY A 64 -0.20 -11.47 -13.66
C GLY A 64 -0.32 -11.23 -12.16
N ASP A 65 0.78 -10.97 -11.44
CA ASP A 65 0.70 -10.53 -10.05
C ASP A 65 -0.06 -9.21 -9.93
N ILE A 66 -0.77 -9.02 -8.82
CA ILE A 66 -1.54 -7.82 -8.52
C ILE A 66 -0.92 -7.13 -7.32
N VAL A 67 -0.64 -5.84 -7.45
CA VAL A 67 -0.31 -4.96 -6.32
C VAL A 67 -1.53 -4.07 -6.05
N LYS A 68 -2.10 -4.20 -4.85
CA LYS A 68 -3.15 -3.29 -4.36
C LYS A 68 -2.53 -2.29 -3.39
N VAL A 69 -3.05 -1.08 -3.37
CA VAL A 69 -2.63 -0.02 -2.45
C VAL A 69 -3.88 0.46 -1.72
N PHE A 70 -3.78 0.55 -0.40
CA PHE A 70 -4.82 1.09 0.45
C PHE A 70 -4.23 2.16 1.36
N ILE A 71 -5.03 3.15 1.73
CA ILE A 71 -4.68 4.12 2.78
C ILE A 71 -5.63 3.86 3.94
N MET A 72 -5.06 3.78 5.14
CA MET A 72 -5.78 3.57 6.39
C MET A 72 -5.48 4.77 7.29
N ASP A 73 -6.48 5.25 8.01
CA ASP A 73 -6.31 6.31 8.99
C ASP A 73 -5.42 5.82 10.14
N ASP A 74 -5.75 4.65 10.69
CA ASP A 74 -4.87 3.90 11.58
C ASP A 74 -4.82 2.41 11.24
N LEU A 75 -3.66 1.82 11.49
CA LEU A 75 -3.40 0.40 11.39
C LEU A 75 -2.65 -0.05 12.65
N THR A 76 -3.37 -0.71 13.55
CA THR A 76 -2.88 -1.22 14.83
C THR A 76 -3.14 -2.72 14.96
N ASN A 77 -2.43 -3.37 15.87
CA ASN A 77 -2.66 -4.76 16.30
C ASN A 77 -3.47 -4.83 17.61
N ASP A 78 -3.99 -3.71 18.10
CA ASP A 78 -4.78 -3.67 19.33
C ASP A 78 -6.07 -4.47 19.17
N VAL A 79 -6.35 -5.34 20.13
CA VAL A 79 -7.46 -6.31 20.06
C VAL A 79 -8.84 -5.65 20.07
N ASP A 80 -8.92 -4.41 20.57
CA ASP A 80 -10.16 -3.65 20.70
C ASP A 80 -10.28 -2.52 19.66
N HIS A 81 -9.40 -2.50 18.64
CA HIS A 81 -9.38 -1.45 17.62
C HIS A 81 -9.37 -2.03 16.21
N ASN A 82 -10.44 -1.76 15.45
CA ASN A 82 -10.50 -2.16 14.05
C ASN A 82 -9.77 -1.15 13.16
N PRO A 83 -9.10 -1.60 12.09
CA PRO A 83 -8.55 -0.67 11.09
C PRO A 83 -9.65 0.19 10.47
N ILE A 84 -9.37 1.48 10.31
CA ILE A 84 -10.27 2.44 9.67
C ILE A 84 -9.72 2.74 8.28
N LEU A 85 -10.49 2.38 7.25
CA LEU A 85 -10.13 2.66 5.86
C LEU A 85 -10.32 4.16 5.60
N LEU A 86 -9.29 4.83 5.11
CA LEU A 86 -9.41 6.23 4.72
C LEU A 86 -10.21 6.29 3.40
N GLN A 87 -11.34 7.01 3.39
CA GLN A 87 -12.22 7.17 2.23
C GLN A 87 -11.98 8.49 1.49
#